data_AF-A0A9D4CBX7-F1
#
_entry.id   AF-A0A9D4CBX7-F1
#
_cell.length_a   1.000
_cell.length_b   1.000
_cell.length_c   1.000
_cell.angle_alpha   90.00
_cell.angle_beta   90.00
_cell.angle_gamma   90.00
#
_symmetry.space_group_name_H-M   'P 1'
#
loop_
_entity.id
_entity.type
_entity.pdbx_description
1 polymer ?
#
loop_
_entity_poly.entity_id
_entity_poly.type
_entity_poly.pdbx_seq_one_letter_code
_entity_poly.pdbx_strand_id
1 'polypeptide(L)'
;MLKAMAKDAGFLKHKRITNHSVRKVLVQKRRNANIPPTETMAITGHTNVQSITNYSNISVEQQQKCSNILVSPVNNTYLDMFYGSTLNSEIKVCF
;
A
#
# COMPACT_ATOMS: atom_id res chain seq x y z
N MET A 1 19.33 -7.77 -20.51
CA MET A 1 19.05 -9.04 -19.80
C MET A 1 17.60 -9.14 -19.31
N LEU A 2 17.13 -8.27 -18.40
CA LEU A 2 15.75 -8.33 -17.86
C LEU A 2 14.64 -8.34 -18.93
N LYS A 3 14.79 -7.55 -20.00
CA LYS A 3 13.81 -7.48 -21.09
C LYS A 3 13.66 -8.80 -21.85
N ALA A 4 14.74 -9.56 -22.03
CA ALA A 4 14.70 -10.87 -22.69
C ALA A 4 13.97 -11.89 -21.81
N MET A 5 14.37 -11.99 -20.53
CA MET A 5 13.72 -12.87 -19.55
C MET A 5 12.22 -12.56 -19.39
N ALA A 6 11.85 -11.27 -19.34
CA ALA A 6 10.47 -10.84 -19.26
C ALA A 6 9.65 -11.17 -20.53
N LYS A 7 10.32 -11.18 -21.70
CA LYS A 7 9.69 -11.59 -22.97
C LYS A 7 9.40 -13.08 -22.95
N ASP A 8 10.39 -13.88 -22.57
CA ASP A 8 10.28 -15.35 -22.55
C ASP A 8 9.24 -15.82 -21.52
N ALA A 9 9.14 -15.14 -20.38
CA ALA A 9 8.12 -15.40 -19.37
C ALA A 9 6.74 -14.78 -19.67
N GLY A 10 6.55 -14.13 -20.84
CA GLY A 10 5.25 -13.59 -21.27
C GLY A 10 4.79 -12.32 -20.55
N PHE A 11 5.63 -11.67 -19.75
CA PHE A 11 5.27 -10.49 -18.95
C PHE A 11 5.19 -9.18 -19.77
N LEU A 12 5.68 -9.16 -21.02
CA LEU A 12 5.74 -7.94 -21.84
C LEU A 12 4.44 -7.58 -22.58
N LYS A 13 3.35 -8.36 -22.45
CA LYS A 13 2.12 -8.16 -23.24
C LYS A 13 1.47 -6.78 -23.04
N HIS A 14 1.55 -6.21 -21.84
CA HIS A 14 0.81 -4.98 -21.49
C HIS A 14 1.61 -3.93 -20.72
N LYS A 15 2.87 -4.19 -20.35
CA LYS A 15 3.66 -3.25 -19.55
C LYS A 15 5.13 -3.23 -19.97
N ARG A 16 5.69 -2.02 -19.98
CA ARG A 16 7.13 -1.81 -20.16
C ARG A 16 7.86 -2.21 -18.88
N ILE A 17 8.53 -3.36 -18.91
CA ILE A 17 9.40 -3.81 -17.80
C ILE A 17 10.80 -3.22 -17.99
N THR A 18 11.19 -2.37 -17.05
CA THR A 18 12.53 -1.79 -16.94
C THR A 18 13.18 -2.21 -15.61
N ASN A 19 14.51 -2.12 -15.53
CA ASN A 19 15.23 -2.35 -14.28
C ASN A 19 14.67 -1.49 -13.14
N HIS A 20 14.29 -0.24 -13.44
CA HIS A 20 13.65 0.65 -12.47
C HIS A 20 12.30 0.10 -11.98
N SER A 21 11.45 -0.40 -12.88
CA SER A 21 10.16 -1.00 -12.49
C SER A 21 10.32 -2.24 -11.61
N VAL A 22 11.35 -3.06 -11.85
CA VAL A 22 11.64 -4.24 -11.03
C VAL A 22 12.21 -3.84 -9.67
N ARG A 23 13.12 -2.86 -9.62
CA ARG A 23 13.61 -2.29 -8.37
C ARG A 23 12.47 -1.77 -7.50
N LYS A 24 11.49 -1.08 -8.11
CA LYS A 24 10.28 -0.60 -7.42
C LYS A 24 9.46 -1.74 -6.82
N VAL A 25 9.18 -2.78 -7.61
CA VAL A 25 8.42 -3.96 -7.15
C VAL A 25 9.15 -4.69 -6.01
N LEU A 26 10.47 -4.83 -6.09
CA LEU A 26 11.29 -5.43 -5.05
C LEU A 26 11.17 -4.67 -3.72
N VAL A 27 11.36 -3.34 -3.75
CA VAL A 27 11.24 -2.48 -2.56
C VAL A 27 9.84 -2.62 -1.95
N GLN A 28 8.81 -2.59 -2.80
CA GLN A 28 7.42 -2.69 -2.36
C GLN A 28 7.13 -4.05 -1.71
N LYS A 29 7.59 -5.15 -2.29
CA LYS A 29 7.39 -6.49 -1.74
C LYS A 29 8.08 -6.65 -0.38
N ARG A 30 9.28 -6.10 -0.20
CA ARG A 30 9.99 -6.09 1.11
C ARG A 30 9.25 -5.25 2.15
N ARG A 31 8.73 -4.08 1.75
CA ARG A 31 7.92 -3.23 2.65
C ARG A 31 6.63 -3.92 3.09
N ASN A 32 5.93 -4.60 2.17
CA ASN A 32 4.72 -5.36 2.49
C ASN A 32 5.01 -6.55 3.42
N ALA A 33 6.20 -7.14 3.33
CA ALA A 33 6.67 -8.17 4.24
C ALA A 33 7.13 -7.61 5.61
N ASN A 34 6.87 -6.33 5.91
CA ASN A 34 7.27 -5.61 7.12
C ASN A 34 8.78 -5.60 7.38
N ILE A 35 9.60 -5.74 6.33
CA ILE A 35 11.06 -5.67 6.46
C ILE A 35 11.48 -4.22 6.76
N PRO A 36 12.39 -4.00 7.73
CA PRO A 36 12.89 -2.67 8.05
C PRO A 36 13.45 -1.94 6.81
N PRO A 37 13.23 -0.61 6.71
CA PRO A 37 13.78 0.20 5.62
C PRO A 37 15.31 0.15 5.53
N THR A 38 16.01 0.05 6.66
CA THR A 38 17.48 -0.05 6.75
C THR A 38 18.02 -1.31 6.07
N GLU A 39 17.39 -2.45 6.31
CA GLU A 39 17.77 -3.73 5.67
C GLU A 39 17.44 -3.72 4.17
N THR A 40 16.28 -3.16 3.81
CA THR A 40 15.90 -2.96 2.42
C THR A 40 16.88 -2.03 1.70
N MET A 41 17.40 -1.01 2.39
CA MET A 41 18.39 -0.06 1.88
C MET A 41 19.70 -0.73 1.53
N ALA A 42 20.22 -1.57 2.41
CA ALA A 42 21.45 -2.32 2.18
C ALA A 42 21.36 -3.21 0.93
N ILE A 43 20.24 -3.92 0.78
CA ILE A 43 20.06 -4.88 -0.33
C ILE A 43 19.79 -4.19 -1.66
N THR A 44 19.07 -3.07 -1.63
CA THR A 44 18.72 -2.34 -2.85
C THR A 44 19.77 -1.28 -3.22
N GLY A 45 20.71 -0.97 -2.33
CA GLY A 45 21.71 0.08 -2.56
C GLY A 45 21.08 1.47 -2.70
N HIS A 46 20.08 1.78 -1.88
CA HIS A 46 19.66 3.18 -1.73
C HIS A 46 20.60 3.86 -0.73
N THR A 47 20.91 5.14 -0.96
CA THR A 47 21.70 5.94 -0.01
C THR A 47 20.83 6.64 1.02
N ASN A 48 19.53 6.80 0.75
CA ASN A 48 18.60 7.53 1.60
C ASN A 48 17.36 6.68 1.94
N VAL A 49 17.10 6.52 3.23
CA VAL A 49 15.93 5.80 3.77
C VAL A 49 14.61 6.43 3.29
N GLN A 50 14.55 7.75 3.13
CA GLN A 50 13.35 8.45 2.67
C GLN A 50 12.94 8.02 1.26
N SER A 51 13.90 7.70 0.40
CA SER A 51 13.62 7.20 -0.95
C SER A 51 12.91 5.85 -0.94
N ILE A 52 13.11 5.06 0.12
CA ILE A 52 12.44 3.76 0.35
C ILE A 52 11.04 3.98 0.92
N THR A 53 10.91 4.94 1.86
CA THR A 53 9.62 5.34 2.44
C THR A 53 8.65 5.81 1.35
N ASN A 54 9.11 6.51 0.32
CA ASN A 54 8.26 6.96 -0.79
C ASN A 54 7.63 5.82 -1.62
N TYR A 55 8.06 4.57 -1.43
CA TYR A 55 7.45 3.39 -2.04
C TYR A 55 6.40 2.71 -1.15
N SER A 56 6.10 3.25 0.04
CA SER A 56 5.00 2.77 0.88
C SER A 56 3.66 3.17 0.29
N ASN A 57 3.13 2.35 -0.61
CA ASN A 57 1.68 2.32 -0.77
C ASN A 57 1.12 1.71 0.52
N ILE A 58 0.10 2.34 1.10
CA ILE A 58 -0.63 1.79 2.24
C ILE A 58 -1.17 0.42 1.79
N SER A 59 -0.82 -0.65 2.50
CA SER A 59 -1.35 -1.98 2.18
C SER A 59 -2.87 -2.01 2.39
N VAL A 60 -3.59 -2.93 1.75
CA VAL A 60 -5.04 -3.09 1.98
C VAL A 60 -5.32 -3.32 3.47
N GLU A 61 -4.49 -4.09 4.16
CA GLU A 61 -4.60 -4.29 5.62
C GLU A 61 -4.41 -2.98 6.41
N GLN A 62 -3.48 -2.13 6.00
CA GLN A 62 -3.28 -0.82 6.62
C GLN A 62 -4.43 0.13 6.31
N GLN A 63 -4.95 0.12 5.08
CA GLN A 63 -6.15 0.86 4.70
C GLN A 63 -7.37 0.39 5.49
N GLN A 64 -7.48 -0.92 5.73
CA GLN A 64 -8.57 -1.49 6.51
C GLN A 64 -8.44 -1.15 8.00
N LYS A 65 -7.23 -1.12 8.56
CA LYS A 65 -6.97 -0.59 9.91
C LYS A 65 -7.36 0.89 10.01
N CYS A 66 -6.97 1.72 9.04
CA CYS A 66 -7.38 3.12 8.98
C CYS A 66 -8.89 3.27 8.87
N SER A 67 -9.53 2.47 8.00
CA SER A 67 -10.99 2.44 7.83
C SER A 67 -11.69 2.05 9.13
N ASN A 68 -11.22 1.02 9.83
CA ASN A 68 -11.78 0.58 11.10
C ASN A 68 -11.67 1.66 12.20
N ILE A 69 -10.61 2.46 12.22
CA ILE A 69 -10.48 3.60 13.15
C ILE A 69 -11.51 4.68 12.83
N LEU A 70 -11.72 4.98 11.55
CA LEU A 70 -12.67 5.99 11.07
C LEU A 70 -14.14 5.55 11.22
N VAL A 71 -14.41 4.25 11.11
CA VAL A 71 -15.74 3.64 11.24
C VAL A 71 -16.07 3.29 12.69
N SER A 72 -15.05 3.12 13.55
CA SER A 72 -15.31 2.96 14.98
C SER A 72 -16.12 4.17 15.45
N PRO A 73 -17.23 3.97 16.16
CA PRO A 73 -17.92 5.08 16.78
C PRO A 73 -16.90 5.71 17.72
N VAL A 74 -16.30 6.83 17.29
CA VAL A 74 -15.82 7.83 18.22
C VAL A 74 -16.96 7.97 19.20
N ASN A 75 -16.76 7.61 20.47
CA ASN A 75 -17.78 7.60 21.50
C ASN A 75 -18.42 9.00 21.54
N ASN A 76 -19.45 9.17 20.74
CA ASN A 76 -19.95 10.49 20.39
C ASN A 76 -21.11 10.77 21.31
N THR A 77 -20.76 11.04 22.56
CA THR A 77 -21.65 11.75 23.47
C THR A 77 -22.02 13.15 22.93
N TYR A 78 -21.42 13.61 21.81
CA TYR A 78 -21.73 14.89 21.17
C TYR A 78 -22.56 14.79 19.87
N LEU A 79 -22.51 13.70 19.07
CA LEU A 79 -23.28 13.59 17.81
C LEU A 79 -24.68 13.00 18.00
N ASP A 80 -24.91 12.21 19.05
CA ASP A 80 -26.23 11.65 19.36
C ASP A 80 -27.25 12.74 19.79
N MET A 81 -26.74 13.92 20.17
CA MET A 81 -27.57 15.07 20.55
C MET A 81 -27.98 15.96 19.36
N PHE A 82 -27.32 15.83 18.19
CA PHE A 82 -27.58 16.70 17.03
C PHE A 82 -28.17 15.97 15.81
N TYR A 83 -27.95 14.66 15.66
CA TYR A 83 -28.53 13.91 14.55
C TYR A 83 -29.31 12.71 15.08
N GLY A 84 -30.61 12.94 15.31
CA GLY A 84 -31.55 11.89 15.66
C GLY A 84 -31.52 10.75 14.63
N SER A 85 -31.32 9.55 15.15
CA SER A 85 -31.77 8.27 14.61
C SER A 85 -31.95 8.20 13.08
N THR A 86 -30.95 7.71 12.36
CA THR A 86 -31.18 6.89 11.16
C THR A 86 -29.97 6.00 10.91
N LEU A 87 -30.01 4.83 11.56
CA LEU A 87 -29.28 3.65 11.13
C LEU A 87 -29.77 3.21 9.74
N ASN A 88 -28.85 2.60 9.00
CA ASN A 88 -29.05 1.83 7.77
C ASN A 88 -29.13 2.63 6.47
N SER A 89 -27.96 2.88 5.88
CA SER A 89 -27.77 2.42 4.51
C SER A 89 -26.31 2.03 4.29
N GLU A 90 -26.15 0.93 3.60
CA GLU A 90 -24.92 0.26 3.23
C GLU A 90 -23.86 1.24 2.71
N ILE A 91 -22.90 1.64 3.53
CA ILE A 91 -21.66 2.22 3.02
C ILE A 91 -20.82 1.07 2.49
N LYS A 92 -21.15 0.67 1.27
CA LYS A 92 -20.29 -0.18 0.44
C LYS A 92 -19.08 0.67 0.05
N VAL A 93 -18.05 0.67 0.90
CA VAL A 93 -16.74 1.21 0.56
C VAL A 93 -16.13 0.24 -0.47
N CYS A 94 -16.39 0.51 -1.74
CA CYS A 94 -15.73 -0.19 -2.84
C CYS A 94 -14.24 0.16 -2.83
N PHE A 95 -13.39 -0.88 -2.78
CA PHE A 95 -11.99 -0.83 -3.23
C PHE A 95 -11.92 -1.34 -4.67
#